data_AF-A0A926HSP2-F1
#
_entry.id   AF-A0A926HSP2-F1
#
_cell.length_a   1.000
_cell.length_b   1.000
_cell.length_c   1.000
_cell.angle_alpha   90.00
_cell.angle_beta   90.00
_cell.angle_gamma   90.00
#
_symmetry.space_group_name_H-M   'P 1'
#
loop_
_entity.id
_entity.type
_entity.pdbx_description
1 polymer ?
#
loop_
_entity_poly.entity_id
_entity_poly.type
_entity_poly.pdbx_seq_one_letter_code
_entity_poly.pdbx_strand_id
1 'polypeptide(L)'
;MRKRNCRVEVCFTKDELSLLSKKAKKAGMSIGGFVRHSVADKEIKEAPPADIPLLLRAMRQAGYNLDQTLKRFNTTNVPDMPQFRKDLEGIRAATKMVSDAYTSDYQ
;
A
#
# COMPACT_ATOMS: atom_id res chain seq x y z
N MET A 1 -36.46 24.20 8.50
CA MET A 1 -35.54 24.34 7.35
C MET A 1 -34.70 23.07 7.23
N ARG A 2 -34.69 22.38 6.08
CA ARG A 2 -33.84 21.18 5.89
C ARG A 2 -32.38 21.62 5.74
N LYS A 3 -31.47 20.99 6.48
CA LYS A 3 -30.01 21.26 6.39
C LYS A 3 -29.30 20.46 5.29
N ARG A 4 -29.96 19.46 4.69
CA ARG A 4 -29.35 18.52 3.71
C ARG A 4 -30.17 18.51 2.43
N ASN A 5 -29.66 19.17 1.39
CA ASN A 5 -30.37 19.37 0.12
C ASN A 5 -29.75 18.60 -1.07
N CYS A 6 -28.57 18.00 -0.92
CA CYS A 6 -27.94 17.19 -1.96
C CYS A 6 -28.38 15.72 -1.85
N ARG A 7 -28.77 15.11 -2.98
CA ARG A 7 -29.20 13.71 -3.06
C ARG A 7 -28.26 12.91 -3.97
N VAL A 8 -27.93 11.69 -3.54
CA VAL A 8 -27.18 10.70 -4.32
C VAL A 8 -28.09 9.48 -4.47
N GLU A 9 -28.19 8.94 -5.69
CA GLU A 9 -28.90 7.70 -5.98
C GLU A 9 -27.89 6.61 -6.29
N VAL A 10 -28.04 5.45 -5.65
CA VAL A 10 -27.18 4.29 -5.83
C VAL A 10 -28.06 3.08 -6.12
N CYS A 11 -27.82 2.43 -7.24
CA CYS A 11 -28.53 1.20 -7.62
C CYS A 11 -27.82 0.00 -7.01
N PHE A 12 -28.57 -0.82 -6.28
CA PHE A 12 -28.09 -2.08 -5.72
C PHE A 12 -28.85 -3.25 -6.35
N THR A 13 -28.19 -4.38 -6.47
CA THR A 13 -28.86 -5.67 -6.65
C THR A 13 -29.60 -6.05 -5.36
N LYS A 14 -30.56 -6.98 -5.45
CA LYS A 14 -31.34 -7.43 -4.28
C LYS A 14 -30.46 -7.95 -3.15
N ASP A 15 -29.37 -8.65 -3.50
CA ASP A 15 -28.45 -9.24 -2.53
C ASP A 15 -27.61 -8.18 -1.83
N GLU A 16 -27.09 -7.20 -2.58
CA GLU A 16 -26.30 -6.08 -2.03
C GLU A 16 -27.13 -5.21 -1.09
N LEU A 17 -28.40 -4.96 -1.42
CA LEU A 17 -29.30 -4.21 -0.55
C LEU A 17 -29.59 -4.96 0.75
N SER A 18 -29.72 -6.30 0.68
CA SER A 18 -29.87 -7.15 1.86
C SER A 18 -28.62 -7.10 2.76
N LEU A 19 -27.43 -7.12 2.16
CA LEU A 19 -26.15 -7.04 2.87
C LEU A 19 -25.97 -5.67 3.53
N LEU A 20 -26.30 -4.59 2.81
CA LEU A 20 -26.26 -3.23 3.34
C LEU A 20 -27.22 -3.06 4.52
N SER A 21 -28.45 -3.56 4.40
CA SER A 21 -29.45 -3.53 5.47
C SER A 21 -28.99 -4.32 6.70
N LYS A 22 -28.42 -5.52 6.51
CA LYS A 22 -27.86 -6.32 7.61
C LYS A 22 -26.70 -5.60 8.31
N LYS A 23 -25.80 -4.97 7.56
CA LYS A 23 -24.66 -4.19 8.10
C LYS A 23 -25.15 -2.96 8.88
N ALA A 24 -26.11 -2.21 8.31
CA ALA A 24 -26.71 -1.06 8.97
C ALA A 24 -27.42 -1.44 10.28
N LYS A 25 -28.18 -2.54 10.28
CA LYS A 25 -28.83 -3.07 11.49
C LYS A 25 -27.83 -3.49 12.56
N LYS A 26 -26.75 -4.20 12.19
CA LYS A 26 -25.67 -4.56 13.13
C LYS A 26 -25.00 -3.34 13.75
N ALA A 27 -24.87 -2.25 12.99
CA ALA A 27 -24.33 -0.98 13.47
C ALA A 27 -25.36 -0.13 14.24
N GLY A 28 -26.62 -0.56 14.36
CA GLY A 28 -27.68 0.21 15.03
C GLY A 28 -28.09 1.50 14.28
N MET A 29 -27.80 1.61 12.99
CA MET A 29 -28.04 2.83 12.20
C MET A 29 -29.09 2.63 11.10
N SER A 30 -29.75 3.72 10.71
CA SER A 30 -30.52 3.74 9.46
C SER A 30 -29.59 3.57 8.25
N ILE A 31 -30.06 3.01 7.14
CA ILE A 31 -29.25 2.82 5.92
C ILE A 31 -28.60 4.14 5.47
N GLY A 32 -29.37 5.23 5.44
CA GLY A 32 -28.82 6.54 5.08
C GLY A 32 -27.83 7.09 6.12
N GLY A 33 -27.98 6.73 7.40
CA GLY A 33 -27.01 7.06 8.45
C GLY A 33 -25.72 6.25 8.29
N PHE A 34 -25.85 4.95 8.03
CA PHE A 34 -24.76 4.02 7.79
C PHE A 34 -23.93 4.42 6.57
N VAL A 35 -24.56 4.80 5.45
CA VAL A 35 -23.85 5.30 4.26
C VAL A 35 -23.12 6.61 4.58
N ARG A 36 -23.76 7.54 5.30
CA ARG A 36 -23.13 8.82 5.67
C ARG A 36 -21.93 8.64 6.60
N HIS A 37 -22.05 7.80 7.63
CA HIS A 37 -20.92 7.43 8.50
C HIS A 37 -19.85 6.70 7.70
N SER A 38 -20.23 5.75 6.85
CA SER A 38 -19.27 5.03 6.00
C SER A 38 -18.51 5.94 5.03
N VAL A 39 -19.11 7.06 4.59
CA VAL A 39 -18.46 8.06 3.74
C VAL A 39 -17.67 9.08 4.57
N ALA A 40 -18.11 9.42 5.78
CA ALA A 40 -17.46 10.39 6.64
C ALA A 40 -16.27 9.82 7.43
N ASP A 41 -16.35 8.55 7.86
CA ASP A 41 -15.37 7.90 8.73
C ASP A 41 -14.39 7.00 7.96
N LYS A 42 -14.66 6.69 6.67
CA LYS A 42 -13.66 6.03 5.84
C LYS A 42 -12.70 7.08 5.32
N GLU A 43 -11.51 7.12 5.92
CA GLU A 43 -10.30 7.43 5.20
C GLU A 43 -10.24 6.50 3.98
N ILE A 44 -10.65 7.02 2.82
CA ILE A 44 -10.38 6.39 1.54
C ILE A 44 -8.88 6.45 1.41
N LYS A 45 -8.17 5.35 1.73
CA LYS A 45 -6.75 5.22 1.39
C LYS A 45 -6.67 5.35 -0.12
N GLU A 46 -6.24 6.52 -0.59
CA GLU A 46 -5.94 6.75 -2.00
C GLU A 46 -5.02 5.63 -2.46
N ALA A 47 -5.25 5.12 -3.68
CA ALA A 47 -4.37 4.11 -4.23
C ALA A 47 -2.94 4.64 -4.12
N PRO A 48 -1.98 3.86 -3.59
CA PRO A 48 -0.60 4.31 -3.50
C PRO A 48 -0.20 4.83 -4.88
N PRO A 49 0.37 6.05 -4.97
CA PRO A 49 0.73 6.66 -6.24
C PRO A 49 1.41 5.63 -7.14
N ALA A 50 1.00 5.56 -8.42
CA ALA A 50 1.45 4.54 -9.36
C ALA A 50 2.99 4.42 -9.47
N ASP A 51 3.69 5.46 -9.02
CA ASP A 51 5.14 5.56 -8.94
C ASP A 51 5.77 4.62 -7.88
N ILE A 52 5.04 4.22 -6.83
CA ILE A 52 5.60 3.41 -5.74
C ILE A 52 5.89 1.96 -6.18
N PRO A 53 4.95 1.24 -6.83
CA PRO A 53 5.26 -0.07 -7.42
C PRO A 53 6.37 0.00 -8.47
N LEU A 54 6.44 1.11 -9.21
CA LEU A 54 7.46 1.34 -10.24
C LEU A 54 8.85 1.52 -9.61
N LEU A 55 8.93 2.32 -8.54
CA LEU A 55 10.15 2.57 -7.78
C LEU A 55 10.66 1.30 -7.10
N LEU A 56 9.77 0.54 -6.44
CA LEU A 56 10.10 -0.75 -5.85
C LEU A 56 10.66 -1.73 -6.91
N ARG A 57 10.08 -1.75 -8.11
CA ARG A 57 10.56 -2.59 -9.21
C ARG A 57 11.92 -2.14 -9.71
N ALA A 58 12.14 -0.84 -9.90
CA ALA A 58 13.42 -0.28 -10.31
C ALA A 58 14.53 -0.58 -9.29
N MET A 59 14.23 -0.43 -7.99
CA MET A 59 15.17 -0.73 -6.90
C MET A 59 15.52 -2.22 -6.83
N ARG A 60 14.53 -3.12 -6.96
CA ARG A 60 14.78 -4.57 -7.02
C ARG A 60 15.66 -4.94 -8.20
N GLN A 61 15.44 -4.34 -9.37
CA GLN A 61 16.24 -4.58 -10.56
C GLN A 61 17.70 -4.12 -10.35
N ALA A 62 17.90 -2.94 -9.76
CA ALA A 62 19.23 -2.45 -9.41
C ALA A 62 19.94 -3.39 -8.43
N GLY A 63 19.24 -3.87 -7.40
CA GLY A 63 19.77 -4.85 -6.44
C GLY A 63 20.16 -6.19 -7.09
N TYR A 64 19.35 -6.70 -8.02
CA TYR A 64 19.66 -7.92 -8.76
C TYR A 64 20.88 -7.77 -9.67
N ASN A 65 20.98 -6.66 -10.39
CA ASN A 65 22.12 -6.39 -11.27
C ASN A 65 23.43 -6.30 -10.46
N LEU A 66 23.38 -5.70 -9.28
CA LEU A 66 24.50 -5.65 -8.34
C LEU A 66 24.86 -7.04 -7.80
N ASP A 67 23.87 -7.84 -7.41
CA ASP A 67 24.10 -9.23 -6.95
C ASP A 67 24.72 -10.11 -8.05
N GLN A 68 24.32 -9.90 -9.29
CA GLN A 68 24.88 -10.62 -10.43
C GLN A 68 26.33 -10.19 -10.71
N THR A 69 26.62 -8.90 -10.55
CA THR A 69 27.96 -8.34 -10.67
C THR A 69 28.86 -8.88 -9.56
N LEU A 70 28.37 -8.92 -8.32
CA LEU A 70 29.03 -9.53 -7.17
C LEU A 70 29.38 -11.01 -7.39
N LYS A 71 28.46 -11.80 -7.94
CA LYS A 71 28.73 -13.22 -8.22
C LYS A 71 29.87 -13.37 -9.23
N ARG A 72 29.93 -12.50 -10.23
CA ARG A 72 31.03 -12.46 -11.21
C ARG A 72 32.34 -11.94 -10.62
N PHE A 73 32.29 -11.01 -9.67
CA PHE A 73 33.46 -10.55 -8.94
C PHE A 73 33.99 -11.62 -7.96
N ASN A 74 33.13 -12.35 -7.25
CA ASN A 74 33.54 -13.46 -6.38
C ASN A 74 34.21 -14.61 -7.15
N THR A 75 33.90 -14.80 -8.44
CA THR A 75 34.60 -15.79 -9.30
C THR A 75 35.94 -15.30 -9.84
N THR A 76 36.19 -13.99 -9.80
CA THR A 76 37.40 -13.35 -10.35
C THR A 76 38.16 -12.75 -9.16
N ASN A 77 38.93 -13.59 -8.47
CA ASN A 77 39.58 -13.26 -7.19
C ASN A 77 40.25 -11.85 -7.18
N VAL A 78 39.83 -11.03 -6.20
CA VAL A 78 40.39 -9.74 -5.71
C VAL A 78 39.77 -8.47 -6.34
N PRO A 79 39.41 -7.38 -5.58
CA PRO A 79 39.75 -7.05 -4.19
C PRO A 79 38.58 -6.70 -3.24
N ASP A 80 38.91 -6.70 -1.95
CA ASP A 80 38.23 -6.12 -0.78
C ASP A 80 36.71 -6.35 -0.62
N MET A 81 36.32 -7.61 -0.71
CA MET A 81 34.96 -8.10 -0.44
C MET A 81 34.35 -7.68 0.92
N PRO A 82 35.09 -7.48 2.02
CA PRO A 82 34.50 -7.10 3.30
C PRO A 82 33.87 -5.69 3.25
N GLN A 83 34.56 -4.71 2.67
CA GLN A 83 34.05 -3.35 2.56
C GLN A 83 32.88 -3.27 1.58
N PHE A 84 32.99 -3.97 0.45
CA PHE A 84 31.93 -4.00 -0.56
C PHE A 84 30.65 -4.67 -0.04
N ARG A 85 30.76 -5.73 0.77
CA ARG A 85 29.60 -6.36 1.44
C ARG A 85 28.92 -5.41 2.41
N LYS A 86 29.69 -4.62 3.15
CA LYS A 86 29.17 -3.64 4.10
C LYS A 86 28.38 -2.53 3.40
N ASP A 87 28.90 -2.02 2.28
CA ASP A 87 28.23 -0.99 1.49
C ASP A 87 26.92 -1.53 0.86
N LEU A 88 26.92 -2.81 0.44
CA LEU A 88 25.72 -3.50 -0.04
C LEU A 88 24.67 -3.75 1.03
N GLU A 89 25.09 -4.13 2.23
CA GLU A 89 24.19 -4.24 3.38
C GLU A 89 23.59 -2.87 3.73
N GLY A 90 24.36 -1.78 3.57
CA GLY A 90 23.87 -0.41 3.67
C GLY A 90 22.77 -0.10 2.65
N ILE A 91 22.96 -0.45 1.37
CA ILE A 91 21.94 -0.26 0.32
C ILE A 91 20.70 -1.11 0.58
N ARG A 92 20.86 -2.36 1.04
CA ARG A 92 19.75 -3.23 1.42
C ARG A 92 18.99 -2.69 2.62
N ALA A 93 19.68 -2.17 3.63
CA ALA A 93 19.08 -1.55 4.80
C ALA A 93 18.32 -0.27 4.44
N ALA A 94 18.88 0.58 3.57
CA ALA A 94 18.19 1.76 3.06
C ALA A 94 16.94 1.39 2.25
N THR A 95 17.02 0.36 1.40
CA THR A 95 15.86 -0.16 0.65
C THR A 95 14.79 -0.72 1.59
N LYS A 96 15.21 -1.40 2.66
CA LYS A 96 14.30 -1.91 3.68
C LYS A 96 13.68 -0.78 4.50
N MET A 97 14.43 0.25 4.88
CA MET A 97 13.88 1.43 5.56
C MET A 97 12.87 2.18 4.68
N VAL A 98 13.12 2.31 3.37
CA VAL A 98 12.14 2.89 2.43
C VAL A 98 10.94 1.97 2.25
N SER A 99 11.13 0.65 2.23
CA SER A 99 9.99 -0.27 2.22
C SER A 99 9.17 -0.12 3.50
N ASP A 100 9.79 -0.22 4.66
CA ASP A 100 9.17 -0.22 5.98
C ASP A 100 8.48 1.12 6.26
N ALA A 101 9.10 2.26 5.95
CA ALA A 101 8.50 3.59 6.12
C ALA A 101 7.23 3.78 5.29
N TYR A 102 7.12 3.12 4.13
CA TYR A 102 5.96 3.22 3.25
C TYR A 102 5.00 2.03 3.38
N THR A 103 5.39 0.95 4.06
CA THR A 103 4.50 -0.17 4.44
C THR A 103 4.01 -0.10 5.89
N SER A 104 4.60 0.73 6.76
CA SER A 104 4.21 0.89 8.17
C SER A 104 2.91 1.68 8.37
N ASP A 105 2.40 2.34 7.34
CA ASP A 105 1.05 2.94 7.35
C ASP A 105 -0.07 1.89 7.12
N TYR A 106 0.28 0.60 7.20
CA TYR A 106 -0.62 -0.57 7.14
C TYR A 106 -0.69 -1.35 8.46
N GLN A 107 -0.77 -0.67 9.61
CA GLN A 107 -1.42 -1.25 10.79
C GLN A 107 -2.64 -0.44 11.19
#